data_AF-A0A1V4IUN0-F1
#
_entry.id   AF-A0A1V4IUN0-F1
#
_cell.length_a   1.000
_cell.length_b   1.000
_cell.length_c   1.000
_cell.angle_alpha   90.00
_cell.angle_beta   90.00
_cell.angle_gamma   90.00
#
_symmetry.space_group_name_H-M   'P 1'
#
loop_
_entity.id
_entity.type
_entity.pdbx_description
1 polymer ?
#
loop_
_entity_poly.entity_id
_entity_poly.type
_entity_poly.pdbx_seq_one_letter_code
_entity_poly.pdbx_strand_id
1 'polypeptide(L)'
;MNIVIREMSKELFSVTAKMITQLMNYHRKLNNAPKEYWQIDEESEEDLKCWTKEGTVYNILLEGVVSMFVDAIPRNTGAIKLYRECGFDHLNLIQLRKNYDKNLDKKEEIDILGFNFKKY
;
A
#
# COMPACT_ATOMS: atom_id res chain seq x y z
N MET A 1 -0.92 1.16 21.54
CA MET A 1 -0.94 0.44 20.25
C MET A 1 0.50 0.21 19.84
N ASN A 2 0.95 -1.04 19.76
CA ASN A 2 2.33 -1.35 19.39
C ASN A 2 2.35 -1.75 17.91
N ILE A 3 2.98 -0.92 17.08
CA ILE A 3 3.19 -1.21 15.66
C ILE A 3 4.57 -1.86 15.54
N VAL A 4 4.62 -3.05 14.97
CA VAL A 4 5.86 -3.81 14.75
C VAL A 4 6.04 -3.98 13.25
N ILE A 5 7.18 -3.51 12.74
CA ILE A 5 7.58 -3.75 11.36
C ILE A 5 8.49 -4.97 11.35
N ARG A 6 8.11 -5.99 10.57
CA ARG A 6 8.90 -7.21 10.40
C ARG A 6 9.23 -7.40 8.93
N GLU A 7 10.50 -7.62 8.63
CA GLU A 7 10.90 -8.11 7.32
C GLU A 7 10.27 -9.48 7.05
N MET A 8 10.01 -9.78 5.79
CA MET A 8 9.41 -11.03 5.34
C MET A 8 10.19 -12.23 5.86
N SER A 9 9.46 -13.13 6.52
CA SER A 9 10.01 -14.36 7.09
C SER A 9 9.15 -15.54 6.68
N LYS A 10 9.68 -16.76 6.85
CA LYS A 10 8.92 -17.99 6.57
C LYS A 10 7.61 -18.06 7.37
N GLU A 11 7.60 -17.55 8.59
CA GLU A 11 6.43 -17.54 9.47
C GLU A 11 5.33 -16.60 8.95
N LEU A 12 5.71 -15.51 8.27
CA LEU A 12 4.79 -14.51 7.74
C LEU A 12 4.36 -14.77 6.30
N PHE A 13 5.04 -15.69 5.60
CA PHE A 13 4.87 -15.88 4.17
C PHE A 13 3.44 -16.25 3.78
N SER A 14 2.90 -17.32 4.37
CA SER A 14 1.55 -17.82 4.01
C SER A 14 0.45 -16.82 4.36
N VAL A 15 0.55 -16.16 5.51
CA VAL A 15 -0.45 -15.13 5.89
C VAL A 15 -0.38 -13.93 4.96
N THR A 16 0.83 -13.52 4.54
CA THR A 16 1.01 -12.41 3.60
C THR A 16 0.46 -12.75 2.22
N ALA A 17 0.73 -13.95 1.70
CA ALA A 17 0.18 -14.41 0.42
C ALA A 17 -1.35 -14.37 0.43
N LYS A 18 -1.99 -14.82 1.51
CA LYS A 18 -3.45 -14.74 1.67
C LYS A 18 -3.97 -13.30 1.70
N MET A 19 -3.25 -12.39 2.36
CA MET A 19 -3.61 -10.96 2.35
C MET A 19 -3.54 -10.39 0.94
N ILE A 20 -2.55 -10.79 0.13
CA ILE A 20 -2.42 -10.41 -1.28
C ILE A 20 -3.61 -10.97 -2.08
N THR A 21 -3.94 -12.26 -1.93
CA THR A 21 -5.09 -12.87 -2.63
C THR A 21 -6.38 -12.10 -2.32
N GLN A 22 -6.60 -11.80 -1.04
CA GLN A 22 -7.77 -11.06 -0.59
C GLN A 22 -7.83 -9.67 -1.20
N LEU A 23 -6.72 -8.93 -1.19
CA LEU A 23 -6.62 -7.61 -1.80
C LEU A 23 -6.94 -7.66 -3.30
N MET A 24 -6.28 -8.56 -4.03
CA MET A 24 -6.39 -8.63 -5.48
C MET A 24 -7.79 -9.08 -5.91
N ASN A 25 -8.41 -10.00 -5.18
CA ASN A 25 -9.80 -10.41 -5.44
C ASN A 25 -10.83 -9.38 -5.01
N TYR A 26 -10.54 -8.60 -3.97
CA TYR A 26 -11.36 -7.46 -3.61
C TYR A 26 -11.41 -6.44 -4.75
N HIS A 27 -10.26 -6.10 -5.36
CA HIS A 27 -10.20 -5.25 -6.55
C HIS A 27 -10.97 -5.82 -7.75
N ARG A 28 -10.84 -7.13 -8.02
CA ARG A 28 -11.56 -7.80 -9.10
C ARG A 28 -13.07 -7.80 -8.88
N LYS A 29 -13.52 -8.02 -7.64
CA LYS A 29 -14.93 -7.92 -7.27
C LYS A 29 -15.48 -6.52 -7.54
N LEU A 30 -14.74 -5.47 -7.17
CA LEU A 30 -15.15 -4.08 -7.39
C LEU A 30 -15.32 -3.73 -8.87
N ASN A 31 -14.50 -4.32 -9.74
CA ASN A 31 -14.55 -4.08 -11.18
C ASN A 31 -15.47 -5.07 -11.92
N ASN A 32 -16.30 -5.85 -11.21
CA ASN A 32 -17.16 -6.90 -11.77
C ASN A 32 -16.40 -7.89 -12.66
N ALA A 33 -15.14 -8.18 -12.34
CA ALA A 33 -14.34 -9.12 -13.11
C ALA A 33 -14.91 -10.55 -12.99
N PRO A 34 -15.00 -11.30 -14.10
CA PRO A 34 -15.39 -12.70 -14.09
C PRO A 34 -14.56 -13.53 -13.09
N LYS A 35 -15.20 -14.52 -12.45
CA LYS A 35 -14.56 -15.33 -11.39
C LYS A 35 -13.35 -16.13 -11.88
N GLU A 36 -13.29 -16.47 -13.16
CA GLU A 36 -12.13 -17.15 -13.77
C GLU A 36 -10.85 -16.31 -13.74
N TYR A 37 -10.95 -14.99 -13.57
CA TYR A 37 -9.79 -14.12 -13.41
C TYR A 37 -9.41 -13.90 -11.95
N TRP A 38 -10.17 -14.45 -10.99
CA TRP A 38 -9.86 -14.27 -9.58
C TRP A 38 -8.60 -15.04 -9.21
N GLN A 39 -7.76 -14.37 -8.45
CA GLN A 39 -6.48 -14.88 -8.02
C GLN A 39 -6.65 -15.96 -6.98
N ILE A 40 -5.88 -17.04 -7.10
CA ILE A 40 -5.80 -18.09 -6.10
C ILE A 40 -4.60 -17.86 -5.18
N ASP A 41 -4.57 -18.55 -4.03
CA ASP A 41 -3.50 -18.35 -3.03
C ASP A 41 -2.13 -18.72 -3.61
N GLU A 42 -2.06 -19.74 -4.46
CA GLU A 42 -0.82 -20.19 -5.10
C GLU A 42 -0.20 -19.10 -6.00
N GLU A 43 -1.02 -18.36 -6.74
CA GLU A 43 -0.56 -17.23 -7.58
C GLU A 43 0.00 -16.09 -6.70
N SER A 44 -0.67 -15.79 -5.59
CA SER A 44 -0.17 -14.80 -4.62
C SER A 44 1.13 -15.23 -3.95
N GLU A 45 1.32 -16.53 -3.71
CA GLU A 45 2.60 -17.06 -3.22
C GLU A 45 3.71 -16.92 -4.27
N GLU A 46 3.41 -17.12 -5.55
CA GLU A 46 4.37 -16.92 -6.64
C GLU A 46 4.75 -15.44 -6.78
N ASP A 47 3.76 -14.54 -6.75
CA ASP A 47 3.99 -13.10 -6.73
C ASP A 47 4.89 -12.69 -5.56
N LEU A 48 4.57 -13.16 -4.35
CA LEU A 48 5.35 -12.85 -3.15
C LEU A 48 6.77 -13.42 -3.24
N LYS A 49 6.96 -14.63 -3.77
CA LYS A 49 8.29 -15.20 -4.04
C LYS A 49 9.08 -14.30 -4.99
N CYS A 50 8.47 -13.83 -6.08
CA CYS A 50 9.12 -12.92 -7.02
C CYS A 50 9.54 -11.62 -6.35
N TRP A 51 8.67 -10.99 -5.57
CA TRP A 51 8.99 -9.75 -4.86
C TRP A 51 10.13 -9.93 -3.85
N THR A 52 10.17 -11.06 -3.13
CA THR A 52 11.28 -11.35 -2.20
C THR A 52 12.61 -11.68 -2.89
N LYS A 53 12.60 -12.04 -4.17
CA LYS A 53 13.84 -12.22 -4.97
C LYS A 53 14.38 -10.89 -5.47
N GLU A 54 13.49 -9.97 -5.84
CA GLU A 54 13.84 -8.68 -6.45
C GLU A 54 14.00 -7.56 -5.42
N GLY A 55 13.53 -7.75 -4.19
CA GLY A 55 13.65 -6.75 -3.13
C GLY A 55 13.27 -7.28 -1.74
N THR A 56 13.11 -6.35 -0.81
CA THR A 56 12.75 -6.65 0.57
C THR A 56 11.29 -6.30 0.82
N VAL A 57 10.53 -7.27 1.31
CA VAL A 57 9.13 -7.08 1.70
C VAL A 57 9.06 -6.94 3.23
N TYR A 58 8.25 -5.98 3.71
CA TYR A 58 8.01 -5.79 5.14
C TYR A 58 6.52 -5.89 5.45
N ASN A 59 6.19 -6.61 6.51
CA ASN A 59 4.88 -6.61 7.13
C ASN A 59 4.84 -5.55 8.22
N ILE A 60 3.81 -4.72 8.22
CA ILE A 60 3.52 -3.79 9.31
C ILE A 60 2.38 -4.40 10.11
N LEU A 61 2.70 -4.87 11.30
CA LEU A 61 1.80 -5.61 12.18
C LEU A 61 1.37 -4.70 13.32
N LEU A 62 0.09 -4.75 13.69
CA LEU A 62 -0.41 -4.18 14.93
C LEU A 62 -0.70 -5.31 15.91
N GLU A 63 -0.16 -5.26 17.13
CA GLU A 63 -0.47 -6.27 18.14
C GLU A 63 -2.00 -6.38 18.35
N GLY A 64 -2.56 -7.55 18.04
CA GLY A 64 -3.99 -7.85 18.15
C GLY A 64 -4.86 -7.53 16.92
N VAL A 65 -4.31 -6.94 15.84
CA VAL A 65 -5.05 -6.64 14.60
C VAL A 65 -4.18 -6.85 13.36
N VAL A 66 -4.64 -7.69 12.43
CA VAL A 66 -4.00 -7.87 11.11
C VAL A 66 -4.41 -6.70 10.22
N SER A 67 -3.45 -5.87 9.80
CA SER A 67 -3.68 -4.68 8.96
C SER A 67 -2.70 -4.60 7.81
N MET A 68 -3.09 -3.95 6.72
CA MET A 68 -2.28 -3.72 5.52
C MET A 68 -2.25 -2.24 5.19
N PHE A 69 -1.10 -1.74 4.74
CA PHE A 69 -0.91 -0.35 4.33
C PHE A 69 -0.68 -0.32 2.82
N VAL A 70 -1.35 0.61 2.14
CA VAL A 70 -1.20 0.83 0.69
C VAL A 70 -0.71 2.25 0.47
N ASP A 71 0.38 2.40 -0.27
CA ASP A 71 0.89 3.70 -0.70
C ASP A 71 0.20 4.08 -2.03
N ALA A 72 -0.66 5.09 -1.98
CA ALA A 72 -1.25 5.69 -3.16
C ALA A 72 -0.57 7.04 -3.40
N ILE A 73 0.20 7.12 -4.48
CA ILE A 73 0.80 8.40 -4.90
C ILE A 73 -0.35 9.42 -5.10
N PRO A 74 -0.27 10.64 -4.54
CA PRO A 74 -1.33 11.67 -4.55
C PRO A 74 -1.94 11.99 -5.92
N ARG A 75 -1.23 11.65 -7.01
CA ARG A 75 -1.65 11.85 -8.40
C ARG A 75 -2.73 10.89 -8.87
N ASN A 76 -3.00 9.81 -8.13
CA ASN A 76 -4.09 8.87 -8.45
C ASN A 76 -5.32 9.18 -7.60
N THR A 77 -6.01 10.27 -7.94
CA THR A 77 -7.24 10.69 -7.28
C THR A 77 -8.34 9.61 -7.34
N GLY A 78 -8.32 8.76 -8.36
CA GLY A 78 -9.20 7.59 -8.47
C GLY A 78 -8.94 6.56 -7.37
N ALA A 79 -7.67 6.23 -7.11
CA ALA A 79 -7.29 5.31 -6.03
C ALA A 79 -7.62 5.89 -4.65
N ILE A 80 -7.36 7.19 -4.41
CA ILE A 80 -7.69 7.85 -3.12
C ILE A 80 -9.19 7.82 -2.86
N LYS A 81 -10.01 8.15 -3.86
CA LYS A 81 -11.47 8.09 -3.74
C LYS A 81 -11.94 6.66 -3.43
N LEU A 82 -11.41 5.68 -4.16
CA LEU A 82 -11.72 4.26 -3.96
C LEU A 82 -11.39 3.82 -2.54
N TYR A 83 -10.19 4.10 -2.03
CA TYR A 83 -9.80 3.69 -0.67
C TYR A 83 -10.65 4.36 0.41
N ARG A 84 -11.03 5.64 0.23
CA ARG A 84 -11.96 6.31 1.15
C ARG A 84 -13.36 5.67 1.14
N GLU A 85 -13.86 5.25 -0.02
CA GLU A 85 -15.12 4.50 -0.14
C GLU A 85 -15.04 3.09 0.46
N CYS A 86 -13.84 2.51 0.52
CA CYS A 86 -13.57 1.21 1.14
C CYS A 86 -13.41 1.27 2.68
N GLY A 87 -13.64 2.42 3.32
CA GLY A 87 -13.57 2.57 4.78
C GLY A 87 -12.18 2.90 5.33
N PHE A 88 -11.22 3.25 4.47
CA PHE A 88 -9.94 3.79 4.91
C PHE A 88 -10.12 5.29 5.21
N ASP A 89 -10.42 5.59 6.47
CA ASP A 89 -10.80 6.94 6.95
C ASP A 89 -9.76 7.59 7.87
N HIS A 90 -8.65 6.90 8.17
CA HIS A 90 -7.53 7.40 8.96
C HIS A 90 -6.29 7.59 8.07
N LEU A 91 -5.77 8.83 8.04
CA LEU A 91 -4.52 9.18 7.36
C LEU A 91 -3.36 9.06 8.35
N ASN A 92 -2.37 8.20 8.06
CA ASN A 92 -1.36 7.81 9.06
C ASN A 92 0.11 8.05 8.64
N LEU A 93 0.38 8.56 7.42
CA LEU A 93 1.74 8.73 6.91
C LEU A 93 1.99 10.17 6.43
N ILE A 94 2.99 10.83 7.00
CA ILE A 94 3.61 12.04 6.43
C ILE A 94 4.93 11.60 5.80
N GLN A 95 5.04 11.73 4.47
CA GLN A 95 6.25 11.37 3.72
C GLN A 95 6.92 12.65 3.19
N LEU A 96 8.13 12.94 3.67
CA LEU A 96 8.93 14.07 3.18
C LEU A 96 9.91 13.59 2.12
N ARG A 97 9.80 14.13 0.91
CA ARG A 97 10.69 13.82 -0.21
C ARG A 97 11.56 15.03 -0.55
N LYS A 98 12.88 14.87 -0.45
CA LYS A 98 13.85 15.84 -0.98
C LYS A 98 14.19 15.50 -2.43
N ASN A 99 13.88 16.40 -3.36
CA ASN A 99 14.33 16.28 -4.74
C ASN A 99 15.77 16.77 -4.88
N TYR A 100 16.63 15.91 -5.43
CA TYR A 100 18.01 16.26 -5.82
C TYR A 100 18.08 16.76 -7.26
N ASP A 101 17.24 16.24 -8.16
CA ASP A 101 17.03 16.82 -9.49
C ASP A 101 15.99 17.96 -9.41
N LYS A 102 16.46 19.19 -9.64
CA LYS A 102 15.66 20.41 -9.54
C LYS A 102 14.64 20.56 -10.65
N ASN A 103 14.77 19.84 -11.77
CA ASN A 103 13.80 19.93 -12.87
C ASN A 103 12.46 19.30 -12.53
N LEU A 104 12.43 18.40 -11.53
CA LEU A 104 11.22 17.73 -11.07
C LEU A 104 10.50 18.50 -9.96
N ASP A 105 11.01 19.67 -9.58
CA ASP A 105 10.38 20.50 -8.57
C ASP A 105 9.06 21.09 -9.07
N LYS A 106 8.01 20.91 -8.25
CA LYS A 106 6.74 21.62 -8.43
C LYS A 106 6.86 23.05 -7.89
N LYS A 107 6.02 23.92 -8.43
CA LYS A 107 5.99 25.36 -8.12
C LYS A 107 4.82 25.75 -7.21
N GLU A 108 3.82 24.89 -7.09
CA GLU A 108 2.71 25.11 -6.18
C GLU A 108 3.13 24.80 -4.75
N GLU A 109 2.76 25.68 -3.83
CA GLU A 109 3.02 25.56 -2.40
C GLU A 109 1.70 25.35 -1.65
N ILE A 110 1.80 24.71 -0.48
CA ILE A 110 0.70 24.51 0.45
C ILE A 110 1.22 24.76 1.87
N ASP A 111 0.46 25.54 2.64
CA ASP A 111 0.69 25.69 4.07
C ASP A 111 0.03 24.52 4.81
N ILE A 112 0.81 23.82 5.63
CA ILE A 112 0.33 22.77 6.52
C ILE A 112 0.95 23.00 7.89
N LEU A 113 0.11 23.27 8.89
CA LEU A 113 0.52 23.50 10.29
C LEU A 113 1.55 24.64 10.45
N GLY A 114 1.50 25.67 9.60
CA GLY A 114 2.41 26.82 9.64
C GLY A 114 3.77 26.59 8.97
N PHE A 115 3.92 25.50 8.22
CA PHE A 115 5.09 25.22 7.40
C PHE A 115 4.69 25.20 5.92
N ASN A 116 5.47 25.89 5.08
CA ASN A 116 5.29 25.87 3.64
C ASN A 116 5.96 24.63 3.03
N PHE A 117 5.16 23.81 2.35
CA PHE A 117 5.61 22.66 1.58
C PHE A 117 5.30 22.85 0.10
N LYS A 118 6.04 22.15 -0.78
CA LYS A 118 5.64 22.01 -2.18
C LYS A 118 4.49 21.03 -2.27
N LYS A 119 3.38 21.45 -2.88
CA LYS A 119 2.18 20.64 -3.10
C LYS A 119 2.50 19.49 -4.06
N TYR A 120 2.16 18.26 -3.67
CA TYR A 120 2.45 17.03 -4.42
C TYR A 120 1.19 16.36 -4.94
#